data_AF-A0A964PKD4-F1
#
_entry.id   AF-A0A964PKD4-F1
#
_cell.length_a   1.000
_cell.length_b   1.000
_cell.length_c   1.000
_cell.angle_alpha   90.00
_cell.angle_beta   90.00
_cell.angle_gamma   90.00
#
_symmetry.space_group_name_H-M   'P 1'
#
loop_
_entity.id
_entity.type
_entity.pdbx_description
1 polymer ?
#
loop_
_entity_poly.entity_id
_entity_poly.type
_entity_poly.pdbx_seq_one_letter_code
_entity_poly.pdbx_strand_id
1 'polypeptide(L)' 'MDSIKDLIPGVRDGLTRKERVILYCLQRAQKEFPGRNVPTILLYGRVLEHMDMDEHEFQSILSRMAGLTRDT' A
#
# COMPACT_ATOMS: atom_id res chain seq x y z
N MET A 1 7.81 -13.34 -9.32
CA MET A 1 6.90 -13.03 -10.43
C MET A 1 5.49 -13.00 -9.85
N ASP A 2 4.82 -11.86 -9.91
CA ASP A 2 3.45 -11.74 -9.38
C ASP A 2 2.52 -12.73 -10.08
N SER A 3 1.61 -13.33 -9.31
CA SER A 3 0.57 -14.17 -9.90
C SER A 3 -0.52 -13.30 -10.53
N ILE A 4 -1.23 -13.81 -11.54
CA ILE A 4 -2.38 -13.09 -12.15
C ILE A 4 -3.38 -12.61 -11.08
N LYS A 5 -3.55 -13.37 -10.00
CA LYS A 5 -4.41 -13.01 -8.87
C LYS A 5 -3.97 -11.76 -8.11
N ASP A 6 -2.68 -11.42 -8.13
CA ASP A 6 -2.15 -10.25 -7.43
C ASP A 6 -2.48 -8.96 -8.19
N LEU A 7 -2.65 -9.06 -9.52
CA LEU A 7 -2.93 -7.95 -10.43
C LEU A 7 -4.43 -7.65 -10.58
N ILE A 8 -5.31 -8.64 -10.32
CA ILE A 8 -6.76 -8.48 -10.50
C ILE A 8 -7.38 -7.91 -9.21
N PRO A 9 -8.08 -6.76 -9.29
CA PRO A 9 -8.79 -6.21 -8.14
C PRO A 9 -9.91 -7.12 -7.62
N GLY A 10 -10.10 -7.14 -6.30
CA GLY A 10 -11.20 -7.87 -5.67
C GLY A 10 -12.56 -7.21 -5.95
N VAL A 11 -13.61 -8.00 -6.20
CA VAL A 11 -14.97 -7.48 -6.48
C VAL A 11 -15.57 -6.68 -5.31
N ARG A 12 -15.13 -6.98 -4.08
CA ARG A 12 -15.69 -6.38 -2.86
C ARG A 12 -15.15 -4.99 -2.55
N ASP A 13 -13.84 -4.81 -2.76
CA ASP A 13 -13.10 -3.62 -2.35
C ASP A 13 -12.49 -2.85 -3.53
N GLY A 14 -12.45 -3.45 -4.72
CA GLY A 14 -11.78 -2.87 -5.88
C GLY A 14 -10.27 -2.81 -5.73
N LEU A 15 -9.68 -3.55 -4.79
CA LEU A 15 -8.25 -3.49 -4.48
C LEU A 15 -7.50 -4.73 -4.97
N THR A 16 -6.34 -4.49 -5.53
CA THR A 16 -5.30 -5.51 -5.76
C THR A 16 -4.75 -6.03 -4.43
N ARG A 17 -4.01 -7.15 -4.48
CA ARG A 17 -3.41 -7.71 -3.26
C ARG A 17 -2.43 -6.73 -2.60
N LYS A 18 -1.60 -6.05 -3.40
CA LYS A 18 -0.59 -5.10 -2.94
C LYS A 18 -1.22 -3.88 -2.25
N GLU A 19 -2.26 -3.28 -2.85
CA GLU A 19 -3.02 -2.19 -2.24
C GLU A 19 -3.63 -2.59 -0.90
N ARG A 20 -4.23 -3.78 -0.82
CA ARG A 20 -4.82 -4.29 0.42
C ARG A 20 -3.78 -4.47 1.52
N VAL A 21 -2.59 -5.00 1.19
CA VAL A 21 -1.49 -5.15 2.15
C VAL A 21 -0.98 -3.79 2.63
N ILE A 22 -0.86 -2.79 1.75
CA ILE A 22 -0.47 -1.44 2.14
C ILE A 22 -1.49 -0.84 3.13
N LEU A 23 -2.79 -0.93 2.82
CA LEU A 23 -3.84 -0.41 3.71
C LEU A 23 -3.91 -1.17 5.05
N TYR A 24 -3.71 -2.49 5.02
CA TYR A 24 -3.61 -3.30 6.23
C TYR A 24 -2.43 -2.86 7.12
N CYS A 25 -1.24 -2.68 6.54
CA CYS A 25 -0.06 -2.23 7.27
C CYS A 25 -0.23 -0.81 7.80
N LEU A 26 -0.83 0.08 7.02
CA LEU A 26 -1.14 1.46 7.42
C LEU A 26 -2.08 1.48 8.63
N GLN A 27 -3.18 0.73 8.58
CA GLN A 27 -4.15 0.65 9.68
C GLN A 27 -3.52 0.11 10.97
N ARG A 28 -2.61 -0.85 10.86
CA ARG A 28 -1.86 -1.34 12.02
C ARG A 28 -0.87 -0.31 12.56
N ALA A 29 -0.10 0.34 11.69
CA ALA A 29 0.86 1.36 12.09
C ALA A 29 0.17 2.57 12.74
N GLN A 30 -0.98 3.01 12.25
CA GLN A 30 -1.72 4.14 12.84
C GLN A 30 -2.09 3.91 14.32
N LYS A 31 -2.31 2.66 14.76
CA LYS A 31 -2.58 2.34 16.17
C LYS A 31 -1.39 2.63 17.08
N GLU A 32 -0.17 2.60 16.55
CA GLU A 32 1.06 2.89 17.27
C GLU A 32 1.45 4.38 17.20
N PHE A 33 0.82 5.13 16.28
CA PHE A 33 1.04 6.56 16.05
C PHE A 33 -0.26 7.36 16.24
N PRO A 34 -0.86 7.38 17.45
CA PRO A 34 -2.15 8.05 17.67
C PRO A 34 -2.03 9.55 17.40
N GLY A 35 -2.92 10.07 16.55
CA GLY A 35 -2.97 11.49 16.20
C GLY A 35 -1.80 12.00 15.36
N ARG A 36 -1.00 11.11 14.77
CA ARG A 36 0.15 11.46 13.93
C ARG A 36 0.13 10.68 12.62
N ASN A 37 0.80 11.23 11.61
CA ASN A 37 1.02 10.53 10.35
C ASN A 37 2.02 9.39 10.56
N VAL A 38 1.79 8.27 9.86
CA VAL A 38 2.75 7.17 9.78
C VAL A 38 3.87 7.55 8.82
N PRO A 39 5.15 7.50 9.21
CA PRO A 39 6.25 7.75 8.29
C PRO A 39 6.24 6.75 7.12
N THR A 40 6.38 7.23 5.89
CA THR A 40 6.32 6.39 4.67
C THR A 40 7.35 5.26 4.69
N ILE A 41 8.56 5.52 5.19
CA ILE A 41 9.61 4.49 5.31
C ILE A 41 9.22 3.36 6.28
N LEU A 42 8.54 3.69 7.38
CA LEU A 42 8.07 2.71 8.34
C LEU A 42 6.93 1.87 7.76
N LEU A 43 6.03 2.52 7.00
CA LEU A 43 4.99 1.80 6.27
C LEU A 43 5.60 0.85 5.23
N TYR A 44 6.59 1.30 4.47
CA TYR A 44 7.26 0.47 3.46
C TYR A 44 7.92 -0.76 4.09
N GLY A 45 8.68 -0.58 5.19
CA GLY A 45 9.28 -1.70 5.92
C GLY A 45 8.25 -2.76 6.36
N ARG A 46 7.09 -2.33 6.87
CA ARG A 46 6.01 -3.26 7.27
C ARG A 46 5.39 -4.00 6.09
N VAL A 47 5.32 -3.38 4.92
CA VAL A 47 4.82 -4.04 3.71
C VAL A 47 5.78 -5.15 3.28
N LEU A 48 7.09 -4.89 3.33
CA LEU A 48 8.13 -5.88 3.01
C LEU A 48 8.11 -7.10 3.93
N GLU A 49 7.66 -6.94 5.19
CA GLU A 49 7.45 -8.07 6.11
C GLU A 49 6.32 -9.03 5.65
N HIS A 50 5.40 -8.57 4.80
CA HIS A 50 4.24 -9.34 4.35
C HIS A 50 4.38 -9.84 2.91
N MET A 51 5.11 -9.11 2.06
CA MET A 51 5.34 -9.49 0.67
C MET A 51 6.50 -8.72 0.05
N ASP A 52 7.15 -9.33 -0.95
CA ASP A 52 8.11 -8.62 -1.79
C ASP A 52 7.43 -7.51 -2.59
N MET A 53 7.99 -6.30 -2.56
CA MET A 53 7.50 -5.15 -3.30
C MET A 53 8.65 -4.19 -3.62
N ASP A 54 8.74 -3.79 -4.88
CA ASP A 54 9.70 -2.78 -5.30
C ASP A 54 9.35 -1.38 -4.73
N GLU A 55 10.37 -0.56 -4.46
CA GLU A 55 10.17 0.78 -3.90
C GLU A 55 9.34 1.67 -4.84
N HIS A 56 9.64 1.68 -6.14
CA HIS A 56 8.91 2.50 -7.11
C HIS A 56 7.46 2.04 -7.23
N GLU A 57 7.22 0.73 -7.18
CA GLU A 57 5.88 0.18 -7.18
C GLU A 57 5.08 0.64 -5.94
N PHE A 58 5.69 0.52 -4.75
CA PHE A 58 5.07 0.99 -3.51
C PHE A 58 4.72 2.49 -3.58
N GLN A 59 5.66 3.33 -4.02
CA GLN A 59 5.46 4.78 -4.15
C GLN A 59 4.39 5.13 -5.19
N SER A 60 4.35 4.41 -6.32
CA SER A 60 3.33 4.59 -7.36
C SER A 60 1.92 4.26 -6.82
N ILE A 61 1.77 3.13 -6.13
CA ILE A 61 0.50 2.73 -5.52
C ILE A 61 0.06 3.75 -4.47
N LEU A 62 0.97 4.16 -3.58
CA LEU A 62 0.67 5.13 -2.53
C LEU A 62 0.28 6.49 -3.10
N SER A 63 0.98 6.97 -4.14
CA SER A 63 0.69 8.24 -4.81
C SER A 63 -0.69 8.24 -5.46
N ARG A 64 -1.06 7.14 -6.12
CA ARG A 64 -2.40 6.96 -6.70
C ARG A 64 -3.48 6.98 -5.62
N MET A 65 -3.30 6.23 -4.53
CA MET A 65 -4.27 6.18 -3.42
C MET A 65 -4.43 7.54 -2.71
N ALA A 66 -3.35 8.32 -2.62
CA ALA A 66 -3.38 9.66 -2.05
C ALA A 66 -3.93 10.74 -3.01
N GLY A 67 -4.28 10.37 -4.26
CA GLY A 67 -4.78 11.30 -5.28
C GLY A 67 -3.72 12.27 -5.81
N LEU A 68 -2.43 11.93 -5.69
CA LEU A 68 -1.30 12.76 -6.09
C LEU A 68 -0.94 12.61 -7.59
N THR A 69 -1.57 11.69 -8.30
CA THR A 69 -1.31 11.39 -9.71
C THR A 69 -2.25 12.15 -10.66
N ARG A 70 -2.57 13.41 -10.37
CA ARG A 70 -3.43 14.21 -11.27
C ARG A 70 -2.70 14.44 -12.60
N ASP A 71 -3.33 14.05 -13.70
CA ASP A 71 -2.94 14.41 -15.05
C ASP A 71 -3.21 15.92 -15.24
N THR A 72 -2.17 16.75 -15.09
CA THR A 72 -2.16 18.15 -15.59
C THR A 72 -1.58 18.19 -16.99
#